data_AF-A0A318QBV5-F1
#
_entry.id   AF-A0A318QBV5-F1
#
_cell.length_a   1.000
_cell.length_b   1.000
_cell.length_c   1.000
_cell.angle_alpha   90.00
_cell.angle_beta   90.00
_cell.angle_gamma   90.00
#
_symmetry.space_group_name_H-M   'P 1'
#
loop_
_entity.id
_entity.type
_entity.pdbx_description
1 polymer ?
#
loop_
_entity_poly.entity_id
_entity_poly.type
_entity_poly.pdbx_seq_one_letter_code
_entity_poly.pdbx_strand_id
1 'polypeptide(L)'
;MREPNNERTKSWTEDPYFTDALDALIEKRERGLRFITLDMEAISEVISNCDGPAYRLLDAMVNIKETEGYHGMRGAPRVLLATLYRLAEISKTV
;
A
#
# COMPACT_ATOMS: atom_id res chain seq x y z
N MET A 1 -31.69 7.27 7.87
CA MET A 1 -30.46 6.59 8.33
C MET A 1 -29.99 5.70 7.19
N ARG A 2 -28.85 6.00 6.54
CA ARG A 2 -28.18 5.02 5.69
C ARG A 2 -27.43 4.08 6.63
N GLU A 3 -27.61 2.78 6.43
CA GLU A 3 -26.79 1.76 7.11
C GLU A 3 -25.31 2.09 6.89
N PRO A 4 -24.44 1.96 7.92
CA PRO A 4 -23.01 2.06 7.68
C PRO A 4 -22.66 0.94 6.71
N ASN A 5 -22.22 1.32 5.50
CA ASN A 5 -21.79 0.37 4.50
C ASN A 5 -20.71 -0.51 5.14
N ASN A 6 -21.05 -1.77 5.41
CA ASN A 6 -20.16 -2.78 5.95
C ASN A 6 -19.21 -3.25 4.85
N GLU A 7 -18.62 -2.31 4.12
CA GLU A 7 -17.37 -2.52 3.40
C GLU A 7 -16.31 -2.68 4.48
N ARG A 8 -16.31 -3.87 5.08
CA ARG A 8 -15.19 -4.37 5.88
C ARG A 8 -13.94 -3.97 5.12
N THR A 9 -13.09 -3.18 5.76
CA THR A 9 -11.75 -2.86 5.30
C THR A 9 -11.17 -4.14 4.73
N LYS A 10 -11.07 -4.25 3.40
CA LYS A 10 -10.68 -5.51 2.76
C LYS A 10 -9.30 -5.88 3.29
N SER A 11 -9.10 -7.16 3.58
CA SER A 11 -7.77 -7.63 3.98
C SER A 11 -6.76 -7.19 2.93
N TRP A 12 -5.60 -6.68 3.35
CA TRP A 12 -4.55 -6.25 2.41
C TRP A 12 -4.11 -7.39 1.47
N THR A 13 -4.31 -8.64 1.87
CA THR A 13 -4.06 -9.84 1.06
C THR A 13 -5.02 -10.03 -0.11
N GLU A 14 -6.12 -9.27 -0.15
CA GLU A 14 -7.17 -9.33 -1.17
C GLU A 14 -7.31 -8.01 -1.93
N ASP A 15 -6.48 -7.01 -1.63
CA ASP A 15 -6.49 -5.71 -2.28
C ASP A 15 -5.37 -5.63 -3.34
N PRO A 16 -5.72 -5.58 -4.66
CA PRO A 16 -4.77 -5.45 -5.77
C PRO A 16 -3.86 -4.24 -5.67
N TYR A 17 -4.27 -3.20 -4.94
CA TYR A 17 -3.40 -2.07 -4.65
C TYR A 17 -2.08 -2.52 -3.98
N PHE A 18 -2.17 -3.47 -3.04
CA PHE A 18 -1.02 -4.02 -2.32
C PHE A 18 -0.45 -5.29 -2.96
N THR A 19 -1.29 -6.26 -3.35
CA THR A 19 -0.80 -7.57 -3.84
C THR A 19 -0.02 -7.41 -5.14
N ASP A 20 -0.57 -6.71 -6.12
CA ASP A 20 0.07 -6.55 -7.43
C ASP A 20 1.35 -5.72 -7.32
N ALA A 21 1.36 -4.73 -6.43
CA ALA A 21 2.55 -3.92 -6.17
C ALA A 21 3.68 -4.74 -5.53
N LEU A 22 3.34 -5.66 -4.62
CA LEU A 22 4.33 -6.55 -4.01
C LEU A 22 4.88 -7.54 -5.03
N ASP A 23 4.03 -8.14 -5.85
CA ASP A 23 4.44 -9.08 -6.89
C ASP A 23 5.38 -8.41 -7.89
N ALA A 24 5.02 -7.21 -8.38
CA ALA A 24 5.86 -6.42 -9.27
C ALA A 24 7.18 -6.00 -8.60
N LEU A 25 7.15 -5.58 -7.33
CA LEU A 25 8.36 -5.22 -6.58
C LEU A 25 9.30 -6.43 -6.40
N ILE A 26 8.76 -7.62 -6.15
CA ILE A 26 9.53 -8.87 -6.04
C ILE A 26 10.22 -9.17 -7.37
N GLU A 27 9.46 -9.17 -8.47
CA GLU A 27 10.00 -9.40 -9.82
C GLU A 27 11.12 -8.40 -10.17
N LYS A 28 10.93 -7.12 -9.86
CA LYS A 28 11.94 -6.08 -10.11
C LYS A 28 13.18 -6.27 -9.24
N ARG A 29 13.02 -6.69 -7.97
CA ARG A 29 14.15 -7.01 -7.07
C ARG A 29 14.96 -8.19 -7.57
N GLU A 30 14.30 -9.23 -8.07
CA GLU A 30 14.96 -10.38 -8.70
C GLU A 30 15.76 -9.96 -9.95
N ARG A 31 15.29 -8.93 -10.66
CA ARG A 31 15.99 -8.28 -11.78
C ARG A 31 17.03 -7.23 -11.39
N GLY A 32 17.31 -7.08 -10.09
CA GLY A 32 18.39 -6.23 -9.59
C GLY A 32 17.98 -4.84 -9.12
N LEU A 33 16.68 -4.52 -9.02
CA LEU A 33 16.22 -3.27 -8.40
C LEU A 33 16.70 -3.20 -6.93
N ARG A 34 17.44 -2.14 -6.59
CA ARG A 34 17.97 -1.91 -5.23
C ARG A 34 17.39 -0.69 -4.54
N PHE A 35 17.01 0.33 -5.31
CA PHE A 35 16.52 1.61 -4.82
C PHE A 35 15.26 2.00 -5.59
N ILE A 36 14.40 2.77 -4.93
CA ILE A 36 13.28 3.47 -5.54
C ILE A 36 13.51 4.96 -5.31
N THR A 37 13.16 5.78 -6.30
CA THR A 37 13.21 7.23 -6.21
C THR A 37 11.78 7.76 -6.17
N LEU A 38 11.52 8.76 -5.34
CA LEU A 38 10.19 9.39 -5.25
C LEU A 38 10.32 10.83 -5.70
N ASP A 39 9.46 11.23 -6.64
CA ASP A 39 9.26 12.61 -7.01
C ASP A 39 8.20 13.21 -6.07
N MET A 40 8.66 14.05 -5.15
CA MET A 40 7.81 14.66 -4.13
C MET A 40 6.76 15.60 -4.72
N GLU A 41 7.07 16.27 -5.83
CA GLU A 41 6.13 17.15 -6.52
C GLU A 41 5.01 16.32 -7.15
N ALA A 42 5.38 15.25 -7.85
CA ALA A 42 4.44 14.35 -8.52
C ALA A 42 3.47 13.62 -7.55
N ILE A 43 3.91 13.30 -6.33
CA ILE A 43 3.08 12.54 -5.38
C ILE A 43 2.30 13.40 -4.38
N SER A 44 2.62 14.69 -4.25
CA SER A 44 2.11 15.57 -3.18
C SER A 44 0.58 15.70 -3.13
N GLU A 45 -0.08 15.82 -4.28
CA GLU A 45 -1.54 15.90 -4.36
C GLU A 45 -2.18 14.52 -4.22
N VAL A 46 -1.61 13.52 -4.89
CA VAL A 46 -2.20 12.16 -4.96
C VAL A 46 -2.18 11.47 -3.60
N ILE A 47 -1.14 11.68 -2.79
CA ILE A 47 -0.98 11.05 -1.48
C ILE A 47 -2.08 11.46 -0.49
N SER A 48 -2.63 12.67 -0.63
CA SER A 48 -3.57 13.29 0.32
C SER A 48 -5.03 13.21 -0.12
N ASN A 49 -5.33 12.62 -1.27
CA ASN A 49 -6.71 12.41 -1.71
C ASN A 49 -7.39 11.36 -0.82
N CYS A 50 -8.69 11.46 -0.55
CA CYS A 50 -9.40 10.57 0.38
C CYS A 50 -9.24 9.07 0.08
N ASP A 51 -9.08 8.70 -1.19
CA ASP A 51 -8.81 7.32 -1.64
C ASP A 51 -7.34 7.11 -2.07
N GLY A 52 -6.47 8.03 -1.69
CA GLY A 52 -5.07 8.10 -2.07
C GLY A 52 -4.18 7.14 -1.26
N PRO A 53 -2.92 6.99 -1.67
CA PRO A 53 -1.95 6.07 -1.06
C PRO A 53 -1.84 6.14 0.47
N ALA A 54 -1.89 7.32 1.09
CA ALA A 54 -1.73 7.44 2.55
C ALA A 54 -2.95 6.91 3.32
N TYR A 55 -4.17 7.21 2.86
CA TYR A 55 -5.39 6.76 3.52
C TYR A 55 -5.59 5.26 3.34
N ARG A 56 -5.30 4.72 2.15
CA ARG A 56 -5.30 3.26 1.94
C ARG A 56 -4.28 2.54 2.83
N LEU A 57 -3.08 3.09 2.97
CA LEU A 57 -2.07 2.53 3.88
C LEU A 57 -2.55 2.58 5.34
N LEU A 58 -3.16 3.69 5.76
CA LEU A 58 -3.70 3.83 7.11
C LEU A 58 -4.76 2.75 7.39
N ASP A 59 -5.74 2.59 6.50
CA ASP A 59 -6.81 1.60 6.63
C ASP A 59 -6.27 0.17 6.69
N ALA A 60 -5.29 -0.15 5.83
CA ALA A 60 -4.62 -1.45 5.85
C ALA A 60 -3.86 -1.69 7.16
N MET A 61 -3.15 -0.68 7.66
CA MET A 61 -2.41 -0.77 8.93
C MET A 61 -3.34 -0.97 10.13
N VAL A 62 -4.51 -0.31 10.15
CA VAL A 62 -5.55 -0.53 11.15
C VAL A 62 -6.06 -1.97 11.06
N ASN A 63 -6.40 -2.44 9.87
CA ASN A 63 -6.87 -3.82 9.66
C ASN A 63 -5.82 -4.86 10.10
N ILE A 64 -4.54 -4.65 9.78
CA ILE A 64 -3.43 -5.52 10.20
C ILE A 64 -3.31 -5.55 11.72
N LYS A 65 -3.40 -4.40 12.38
CA LYS A 65 -3.34 -4.32 13.85
C LYS A 65 -4.47 -5.13 14.48
N GLU A 66 -5.67 -5.08 13.92
CA GLU A 66 -6.86 -5.78 14.42
C GLU A 66 -6.83 -7.29 14.14
N THR A 67 -6.31 -7.71 12.98
CA THR A 67 -6.41 -9.09 12.50
C THR A 67 -5.13 -9.92 12.71
N GLU A 68 -3.96 -9.29 12.64
CA GLU A 68 -2.65 -9.96 12.74
C GLU A 68 -1.91 -9.65 14.04
N GLY A 69 -2.48 -8.85 14.94
CA GLY A 69 -1.79 -8.33 16.14
C GLY A 69 -1.13 -9.40 17.02
N TYR A 70 -1.69 -10.61 17.06
CA TYR A 70 -1.10 -11.76 17.75
C TYR A 70 -0.02 -12.51 16.93
N HIS A 71 -0.08 -12.41 15.59
CA HIS A 71 0.80 -13.09 14.64
C HIS A 71 1.98 -12.24 14.17
N GLY A 72 2.23 -11.10 14.84
CA GLY A 72 3.41 -10.27 14.63
C GLY A 72 3.28 -9.25 13.50
N MET A 73 2.06 -8.92 13.07
CA MET A 73 1.77 -7.80 12.16
C MET A 73 2.62 -7.83 10.87
N ARG A 74 2.74 -9.01 10.27
CA ARG A 74 3.59 -9.25 9.09
C ARG A 74 3.11 -8.47 7.86
N GLY A 75 1.83 -8.14 7.78
CA GLY A 75 1.26 -7.28 6.76
C GLY A 75 1.85 -5.86 6.78
N ALA A 76 2.21 -5.32 7.95
CA ALA A 76 2.63 -3.92 8.09
C ALA A 76 3.83 -3.55 7.21
N PRO A 77 4.98 -4.27 7.27
CA PRO A 77 6.09 -3.97 6.36
C PRO A 77 5.74 -4.22 4.89
N ARG A 78 4.82 -5.15 4.58
CA ARG A 78 4.43 -5.49 3.21
C ARG A 78 3.59 -4.38 2.58
N VAL A 79 2.56 -3.91 3.25
CA VAL A 79 1.70 -2.83 2.75
C VAL A 79 2.46 -1.50 2.64
N LEU A 80 3.43 -1.26 3.54
CA LEU A 80 4.35 -0.13 3.43
C LEU A 80 5.20 -0.22 2.14
N LEU A 81 5.83 -1.37 1.88
CA LEU A 81 6.65 -1.56 0.68
C LEU A 81 5.84 -1.46 -0.61
N ALA A 82 4.63 -2.04 -0.65
CA ALA A 82 3.72 -1.87 -1.77
C ALA A 82 3.37 -0.39 -2.00
N THR A 83 3.02 0.34 -0.95
CA THR A 83 2.68 1.77 -1.05
C THR A 83 3.85 2.58 -1.59
N LEU A 84 5.07 2.33 -1.09
CA LEU A 84 6.27 3.00 -1.60
C LEU A 84 6.52 2.68 -3.08
N TYR A 85 6.28 1.44 -3.52
CA TYR A 85 6.40 1.07 -4.93
C TYR A 85 5.36 1.77 -5.81
N ARG A 86 4.09 1.83 -5.38
CA ARG A 86 3.03 2.59 -6.06
C ARG A 86 3.37 4.07 -6.21
N LEU A 87 3.94 4.68 -5.17
CA LEU A 87 4.38 6.08 -5.22
C LEU A 87 5.54 6.28 -6.21
N ALA A 88 6.44 5.30 -6.34
CA ALA A 88 7.48 5.32 -7.35
C ALA A 88 6.88 5.18 -8.77
N GLU A 89 5.86 4.33 -8.97
CA GLU A 89 5.15 4.24 -10.26
C GLU A 89 4.50 5.57 -10.65
N ILE A 90 3.87 6.26 -9.69
CA ILE A 90 3.31 7.61 -9.90
C ILE A 90 4.41 8.62 -10.24
N SER A 91 5.56 8.51 -9.58
CA SER A 91 6.75 9.33 -9.86
C SER A 91 7.37 9.02 -11.23
N LYS A 92 6.96 7.92 -11.90
CA LYS A 92 7.54 7.40 -13.17
C LYS A 92 9.03 7.08 -13.06
N THR A 93 9.46 6.57 -11.90
CA THR A 93 10.88 6.35 -11.55
C THR A 93 11.28 4.87 -11.43
N VAL A 94 10.42 3.92 -11.86
CA VAL A 94 10.57 2.45 -11.69
C VAL A 94 10.25 1.64 -12.94
#